data_AF-D6CP95-F1
#
_entry.id   AF-D6CP95-F1
#
_cell.length_a   1.000
_cell.length_b   1.000
_cell.length_c   1.000
_cell.angle_alpha   90.00
_cell.angle_beta   90.00
_cell.angle_gamma   90.00
#
_symmetry.space_group_name_H-M   'P 1'
#
loop_
_entity.id
_entity.type
_entity.pdbx_description
1 polymer ?
#
loop_
_entity_poly.entity_id
_entity_poly.type
_entity_poly.pdbx_seq_one_letter_code
_entity_poly.pdbx_strand_id
1 'polypeptide(L)'
;MPNTQKTRVDSAEPLLAGTLALMTFYADKPSLAVMQKIGRNLQTLQQHPQLSAELSIVCRRLAAYWLTLGSEVGRADAHSACRFATASSALQ
;
A
#
# COMPACT_ATOMS: atom_id res chain seq x y z
N MET A 1 -32.77 13.16 26.25
CA MET A 1 -31.87 11.99 26.41
C MET A 1 -30.60 12.27 25.61
N PRO A 2 -29.39 12.24 26.21
CA PRO A 2 -28.18 12.49 25.45
C PRO A 2 -27.87 11.27 24.57
N ASN A 3 -27.73 11.53 23.26
CA ASN A 3 -27.41 10.54 22.24
C ASN A 3 -25.94 10.11 22.43
N THR A 4 -25.73 8.97 23.11
CA THR A 4 -24.41 8.36 23.27
C THR A 4 -24.01 7.66 21.97
N GLN A 5 -23.73 8.44 20.92
CA GLN A 5 -22.91 7.99 19.80
C GLN A 5 -21.48 7.78 20.31
N LYS A 6 -21.28 6.66 21.02
CA LYS A 6 -19.98 6.05 21.23
C LYS A 6 -19.44 5.83 19.83
N THR A 7 -18.46 6.64 19.43
CA THR A 7 -17.72 6.47 18.18
C THR A 7 -17.23 5.03 18.13
N ARG A 8 -17.97 4.17 17.43
CA ARG A 8 -17.55 2.79 17.19
C ARG A 8 -16.30 2.93 16.34
N VAL A 9 -15.15 2.65 16.94
CA VAL A 9 -13.98 2.33 16.15
C VAL A 9 -14.36 1.06 15.39
N ASP A 10 -14.46 1.17 14.06
CA ASP A 10 -14.72 0.02 13.21
C ASP A 10 -13.65 -1.06 13.44
N SER A 11 -14.03 -2.34 13.34
CA SER A 11 -13.08 -3.44 13.57
C SER A 11 -11.92 -3.38 12.57
N ALA A 12 -10.70 -3.68 13.03
CA ALA A 12 -9.53 -3.79 12.17
C ALA A 12 -9.56 -5.05 11.27
N GLU A 13 -10.35 -6.06 11.65
CA GLU A 13 -10.36 -7.39 11.01
C GLU A 13 -10.54 -7.35 9.48
N PRO A 14 -11.53 -6.62 8.91
CA PRO A 14 -11.73 -6.62 7.46
C PRO A 14 -10.53 -6.05 6.70
N LEU A 15 -9.92 -4.99 7.24
CA LEU A 15 -8.75 -4.36 6.63
C LEU A 15 -7.51 -5.27 6.74
N LEU A 16 -7.33 -5.93 7.88
CA LEU A 16 -6.26 -6.90 8.10
C LEU A 16 -6.40 -8.09 7.14
N ALA A 17 -7.58 -8.73 7.12
CA ALA A 17 -7.86 -9.89 6.26
C ALA A 17 -7.69 -9.56 4.78
N GLY A 18 -8.24 -8.42 4.31
CA GLY A 18 -8.09 -7.99 2.92
C GLY A 18 -6.64 -7.67 2.55
N THR A 19 -5.85 -7.11 3.47
CA THR A 19 -4.43 -6.84 3.24
C THR A 19 -3.63 -8.13 3.13
N LEU A 20 -3.87 -9.10 4.00
CA LEU A 20 -3.22 -10.41 3.93
C LEU A 20 -3.61 -11.15 2.64
N ALA A 21 -4.89 -11.12 2.25
CA ALA A 21 -5.35 -11.73 1.01
C ALA A 21 -4.62 -11.15 -0.22
N LEU A 22 -4.43 -9.83 -0.29
CA LEU A 22 -3.66 -9.19 -1.36
C LEU A 22 -2.18 -9.63 -1.36
N MET A 23 -1.55 -9.65 -0.17
CA MET A 23 -0.16 -10.07 -0.03
C MET A 23 0.05 -11.55 -0.42
N THR A 24 -0.92 -12.41 -0.12
CA THR A 24 -0.88 -13.82 -0.52
C THR A 24 -1.11 -13.99 -2.01
N PHE A 25 -2.15 -13.37 -2.57
CA PHE A 25 -2.50 -13.55 -3.97
C PHE A 25 -1.46 -12.95 -4.94
N TYR A 26 -0.86 -11.82 -4.58
CA TYR A 26 0.11 -11.10 -5.41
C TYR A 26 1.55 -11.25 -4.94
N ALA A 27 1.89 -12.31 -4.20
CA ALA A 27 3.21 -12.50 -3.62
C ALA A 27 4.35 -12.45 -4.65
N ASP A 28 4.17 -13.06 -5.82
CA ASP A 28 5.23 -13.18 -6.84
C ASP A 28 5.28 -12.01 -7.84
N LYS A 29 4.12 -11.53 -8.29
CA LYS A 29 4.01 -10.52 -9.36
C LYS A 29 2.97 -9.45 -9.03
N PRO A 30 3.23 -8.61 -8.02
CA PRO A 30 2.33 -7.52 -7.70
C PRO A 30 2.40 -6.44 -8.78
N SER A 31 1.24 -5.91 -9.19
CA SER A 31 1.20 -4.69 -10.01
C SER A 31 1.48 -3.45 -9.14
N LEU A 32 1.91 -2.35 -9.75
CA LEU A 32 2.17 -1.09 -9.03
C LEU A 32 0.97 -0.65 -8.17
N ALA A 33 -0.25 -0.73 -8.72
CA ALA A 33 -1.46 -0.38 -8.01
C ALA A 33 -1.69 -1.26 -6.76
N VAL A 34 -1.41 -2.56 -6.86
CA VAL A 34 -1.50 -3.50 -5.75
C VAL A 34 -0.46 -3.17 -4.68
N MET A 35 0.81 -2.94 -5.06
CA MET A 35 1.87 -2.56 -4.11
C MET A 35 1.49 -1.30 -3.30
N GLN A 36 1.01 -0.27 -3.99
CA GLN A 36 0.55 0.97 -3.35
C GLN A 36 -0.68 0.76 -2.48
N LYS A 37 -1.59 -0.15 -2.85
CA LYS A 37 -2.78 -0.47 -2.06
C LYS A 37 -2.41 -1.21 -0.78
N ILE A 38 -1.54 -2.22 -0.87
CA ILE A 38 -1.01 -2.95 0.30
C ILE A 38 -0.30 -1.97 1.23
N GLY A 39 0.61 -1.15 0.70
CA GLY A 39 1.35 -0.15 1.48
C GLY A 39 0.43 0.82 2.23
N ARG A 40 -0.59 1.36 1.56
CA ARG A 40 -1.58 2.27 2.18
C ARG A 40 -2.43 1.58 3.25
N ASN A 41 -2.91 0.36 2.99
CA ASN A 41 -3.68 -0.38 3.99
C ASN A 41 -2.85 -0.63 5.25
N LEU A 42 -1.56 -0.98 5.10
CA LEU A 42 -0.63 -1.16 6.22
C LEU A 42 -0.36 0.14 6.97
N GLN A 43 -0.28 1.29 6.29
CA GLN A 43 -0.21 2.60 6.93
C GLN A 43 -1.45 2.92 7.76
N THR A 44 -2.63 2.51 7.31
CA THR A 44 -3.87 2.64 8.08
C THR A 44 -3.86 1.69 9.29
N LEU A 45 -3.46 0.43 9.11
CA LEU A 45 -3.41 -0.56 10.18
C LEU A 45 -2.47 -0.15 11.32
N GLN A 46 -1.27 0.37 11.04
CA GLN A 46 -0.32 0.75 12.11
C GLN A 46 -0.85 1.86 13.04
N GLN A 47 -1.85 2.64 12.61
CA GLN A 47 -2.47 3.70 13.42
C GLN A 47 -3.77 3.22 14.09
N HIS A 48 -4.16 1.97 13.87
CA HIS A 48 -5.44 1.47 14.34
C HIS A 48 -5.37 1.12 15.84
N PRO A 49 -6.30 1.62 16.67
CA PRO A 49 -6.19 1.49 18.12
C PRO A 49 -6.45 0.07 18.65
N GLN A 50 -6.96 -0.84 17.82
CA GLN A 50 -7.14 -2.25 18.17
C GLN A 50 -5.90 -3.12 17.92
N LEU A 51 -4.87 -2.60 17.23
CA LEU A 51 -3.64 -3.36 16.99
C LEU A 51 -2.69 -3.26 18.19
N SER A 52 -1.98 -4.35 18.46
CA SER A 52 -0.89 -4.33 19.45
C SER A 52 0.27 -3.45 18.96
N ALA A 53 1.10 -2.98 19.88
CA ALA A 53 2.26 -2.17 19.54
C ALA A 53 3.23 -2.91 18.59
N GLU A 54 3.41 -4.21 18.82
CA GLU A 54 4.25 -5.10 18.01
C GLU A 54 3.70 -5.20 16.59
N LEU A 55 2.40 -5.43 16.44
CA LEU A 55 1.77 -5.56 15.14
C LEU A 55 1.79 -4.22 14.38
N SER A 56 1.60 -3.10 15.08
CA SER A 56 1.75 -1.76 14.50
C SER A 56 3.17 -1.49 13.99
N ILE A 57 4.21 -1.96 14.70
CA ILE A 57 5.60 -1.88 14.23
C ILE A 57 5.81 -2.72 12.97
N VAL A 58 5.26 -3.94 12.93
CA VAL A 58 5.32 -4.81 11.75
C VAL A 58 4.62 -4.16 10.56
N CYS A 59 3.40 -3.65 10.74
CA CYS A 59 2.66 -2.93 9.70
C CYS A 59 3.44 -1.72 9.18
N ARG A 60 4.09 -0.95 10.05
CA ARG A 60 4.94 0.19 9.64
C ARG A 60 6.10 -0.26 8.74
N ARG A 61 6.82 -1.31 9.13
CA ARG A 61 7.96 -1.83 8.36
C ARG A 61 7.52 -2.37 7.01
N LEU A 62 6.43 -3.14 6.99
CA LEU A 62 5.86 -3.68 5.75
C LEU A 62 5.36 -2.55 4.84
N ALA A 63 4.71 -1.52 5.39
CA ALA A 63 4.28 -0.36 4.60
C ALA A 63 5.46 0.31 3.89
N ALA A 64 6.55 0.56 4.61
CA ALA A 64 7.76 1.14 4.03
C ALA A 64 8.33 0.27 2.90
N TYR A 65 8.38 -1.05 3.09
CA TYR A 65 8.84 -2.00 2.07
C TYR A 65 7.98 -1.94 0.79
N TRP A 66 6.66 -2.11 0.92
CA TRP A 66 5.76 -2.15 -0.23
C TRP A 66 5.69 -0.82 -1.00
N LEU A 67 5.77 0.31 -0.30
CA LEU A 67 5.80 1.63 -0.94
C LEU A 67 7.13 1.92 -1.65
N THR A 68 8.25 1.42 -1.10
CA THR A 68 9.56 1.52 -1.75
C THR A 68 9.59 0.70 -3.03
N LEU A 69 9.11 -0.55 -2.97
CA LEU A 69 9.01 -1.44 -4.13
C LEU A 69 8.18 -0.81 -5.26
N GLY A 70 7.01 -0.23 -4.94
CA GLY A 70 6.20 0.49 -5.92
C GLY A 70 6.88 1.73 -6.50
N SER A 71 7.69 2.43 -5.70
CA SER A 71 8.42 3.63 -6.16
C SER A 71 9.56 3.31 -7.12
N GLU A 72 10.15 2.12 -7.02
CA GLU A 72 11.18 1.61 -7.94
C GLU A 72 10.58 1.22 -9.28
N VAL A 73 9.45 0.50 -9.27
CA VAL A 73 8.72 0.13 -10.50
C VAL A 73 8.23 1.37 -11.24
N GLY A 74 7.62 2.34 -10.54
CA GLY A 74 7.19 3.59 -11.17
C GLY A 74 8.33 4.40 -11.78
N ARG A 75 9.53 4.35 -11.19
CA ARG A 75 10.74 4.99 -11.78
C ARG A 75 11.23 4.26 -13.02
N ALA A 76 11.24 2.93 -13.05
CA ALA A 76 11.63 2.15 -14.22
C ALA A 76 10.68 2.39 -15.41
N ASP A 77 9.37 2.43 -15.14
CA ASP A 77 8.36 2.72 -16.16
C ASP A 77 8.47 4.16 -16.70
N ALA A 78 8.62 5.14 -15.82
CA ALA A 78 8.80 6.54 -16.21
C ALA A 78 10.10 6.77 -17.01
N HIS A 79 11.19 6.12 -16.61
CA HIS A 79 12.45 6.18 -17.35
C HIS A 79 12.32 5.58 -18.75
N SER A 80 11.64 4.43 -18.87
CA SER A 80 11.36 3.78 -20.15
C SER A 80 10.49 4.66 -21.05
N ALA A 81 9.40 5.22 -20.52
CA ALA A 81 8.51 6.12 -21.25
C ALA A 81 9.23 7.39 -21.74
N CYS A 82 10.09 8.00 -20.91
CA CYS A 82 10.92 9.14 -21.29
C CYS A 82 11.87 8.81 -22.45
N ARG A 83 12.55 7.65 -22.42
CA ARG A 83 13.42 7.21 -23.52
C ARG A 83 12.67 7.04 -24.83
N PHE A 84 11.46 6.46 -24.80
CA PHE A 84 10.62 6.32 -26.00
C PHE A 84 10.20 7.68 -26.55
N ALA A 85 9.77 8.62 -25.69
CA ALA A 85 9.40 9.97 -26.13
C ALA A 85 10.59 10.69 -26.79
N THR A 86 11.78 10.62 -26.20
CA THR A 86 12.99 11.23 -26.76
C THR A 86 13.41 10.58 -28.08
N ALA A 87 13.31 9.25 -28.21
CA ALA A 87 13.60 8.55 -29.45
C ALA A 87 12.61 8.89 -30.58
N SER A 88 11.33 9.11 -30.24
CA SER A 88 10.30 9.51 -31.20
C SER A 88 10.51 10.94 -31.71
N SER A 89 11.02 11.85 -30.89
CA SER A 89 11.27 13.24 -31.28
C SER A 89 12.56 13.43 -32.10
N ALA A 90 13.47 12.45 -32.11
CA ALA A 90 14.73 12.52 -32.86
C ALA A 90 14.63 12.00 -34.31
N LEU A 91 13.45 11.50 -34.72
CA LEU A 91 13.17 10.99 -36.06
C LEU A 91 12.29 11.94 -36.90
N GLN A 92 12.06 13.17 -36.41
CA GLN A 92 11.40 14.26 -37.14
C GLN A 92 12.43 15.32 -37.54
#